data_AF-A0A0S8AXQ4-F1
#
_entry.id   AF-A0A0S8AXQ4-F1
#
_cell.length_a   1.000
_cell.length_b   1.000
_cell.length_c   1.000
_cell.angle_alpha   90.00
_cell.angle_beta   90.00
_cell.angle_gamma   90.00
#
_symmetry.space_group_name_H-M   'P 1'
#
loop_
_entity.id
_entity.type
_entity.pdbx_description
1 polymer ?
#
loop_
_entity_poly.entity_id
_entity_poly.type
_entity_poly.pdbx_seq_one_letter_code
_entity_poly.pdbx_strand_id
1 'polypeptide(L)'
;MKIRAESSARHVFPPGSGLQAIEWQVKNSGQFSIRVKAVDPMVNPSAANQQAAAAVSQVGDRAVTEQDEEYLNKWQDKEDACNGNEACESKVIAQKMADPRFQSIMQKMQSAAPAAMSAARAVDTTPSYQIWTSDLPNDPAPGSGEMQVDMTEKRLGVADDAGGRFDVTCRWTGKMAIGPNTVDFKLAGTVLIDGKASRYELRLPADGLGIRLTPTCTSVKSGTRGPGKTATSTTTDFISLIGAHPPRGVKGMDPVLTVKGPVGSPRRPQIGGKHTTTTDLAGEQWPAPMKVTIEWQFSAGGR
;
A
#
# COMPACT_ATOMS: atom_id res chain seq x y z
N MET A 1 2.25 17.44 -5.43
CA MET A 1 0.97 16.72 -5.24
C MET A 1 0.05 17.57 -4.38
N LYS A 2 -1.25 17.61 -4.70
CA LYS A 2 -2.30 18.28 -3.93
C LYS A 2 -3.40 17.27 -3.61
N ILE A 3 -3.92 17.31 -2.39
CA ILE A 3 -4.99 16.44 -1.91
C ILE A 3 -6.08 17.32 -1.31
N ARG A 4 -7.33 17.01 -1.63
CA ARG A 4 -8.51 17.62 -1.00
C ARG A 4 -9.46 16.51 -0.60
N ALA A 5 -9.97 16.57 0.61
CA ALA A 5 -10.94 15.61 1.10
C ALA A 5 -12.10 16.34 1.76
N GLU A 6 -13.30 16.10 1.25
CA GLU A 6 -14.52 16.79 1.65
C GLU A 6 -15.59 15.75 1.99
N SER A 7 -16.32 15.98 3.08
CA SER A 7 -17.43 15.14 3.50
C SER A 7 -18.49 15.96 4.23
N SER A 8 -19.74 15.56 4.05
CA SER A 8 -20.80 15.85 5.01
C SER A 8 -21.71 14.63 5.10
N ALA A 9 -21.96 14.17 6.32
CA ALA A 9 -22.78 12.99 6.57
C ALA A 9 -23.60 13.15 7.84
N ARG A 10 -24.79 12.55 7.87
CA ARG A 10 -25.63 12.44 9.06
C ARG A 10 -26.07 11.00 9.24
N HIS A 11 -25.81 10.43 10.40
CA HIS A 11 -26.28 9.11 10.79
C HIS A 11 -27.32 9.24 11.90
N VAL A 12 -28.48 8.62 11.72
CA VAL A 12 -29.59 8.62 12.69
C VAL A 12 -29.62 7.28 13.41
N PHE A 13 -29.74 7.32 14.73
CA PHE A 13 -29.71 6.12 15.57
C PHE A 13 -31.11 5.61 15.90
N PRO A 14 -31.25 4.30 16.14
CA PRO A 14 -32.50 3.73 16.63
C PRO A 14 -32.83 4.23 18.06
N PRO A 15 -34.11 4.18 18.47
CA PRO A 15 -34.53 4.49 19.83
C PRO A 15 -33.79 3.63 20.87
N GLY A 16 -33.39 4.25 21.99
CA GLY A 16 -32.71 3.56 23.11
C GLY A 16 -31.17 3.57 23.06
N SER A 17 -30.56 4.08 21.99
CA SER A 17 -29.11 4.19 21.82
C SER A 17 -28.41 5.26 22.68
N GLY A 18 -29.17 6.08 23.42
CA GLY A 18 -28.63 7.20 24.20
C GLY A 18 -28.23 8.43 23.38
N LEU A 19 -28.42 8.40 22.05
CA LEU A 19 -28.11 9.46 21.09
C LEU A 19 -29.15 9.50 19.96
N GLN A 20 -29.44 10.66 19.38
CA GLN A 20 -30.36 10.75 18.22
C GLN A 20 -29.64 10.65 16.88
N ALA A 21 -28.54 11.38 16.72
CA ALA A 21 -27.79 11.41 15.47
C ALA A 21 -26.33 11.83 15.68
N ILE A 22 -25.48 11.49 14.72
CA ILE A 22 -24.14 12.07 14.56
C ILE A 22 -24.06 12.73 13.19
N GLU A 23 -23.59 13.97 13.16
CA GLU A 23 -23.33 14.75 11.95
C GLU A 23 -21.82 15.00 11.83
N TRP A 24 -21.29 14.82 10.63
CA TRP A 24 -19.90 15.07 10.29
C TRP A 24 -19.81 16.14 9.22
N GLN A 25 -18.82 17.01 9.36
CA GLN A 25 -18.36 17.93 8.32
C GLN A 25 -16.85 17.87 8.26
N VAL A 26 -16.30 17.57 7.09
CA VAL A 26 -14.86 17.43 6.86
C VAL A 26 -14.46 18.30 5.69
N LYS A 27 -13.45 19.15 5.87
CA LYS A 27 -12.83 19.95 4.83
C LYS A 27 -11.31 19.97 5.04
N ASN A 28 -10.67 18.92 4.58
CA ASN A 28 -9.24 18.73 4.74
C ASN A 28 -8.51 18.94 3.41
N SER A 29 -7.29 19.46 3.46
CA SER A 29 -6.45 19.63 2.28
C SER A 29 -4.98 19.53 2.61
N GLY A 30 -4.18 19.14 1.64
CA GLY A 30 -2.73 19.19 1.76
C GLY A 30 -2.04 19.36 0.42
N GLN A 31 -0.84 19.93 0.45
CA GLN A 31 0.03 20.08 -0.70
C GLN A 31 1.43 19.63 -0.33
N PHE A 32 2.00 18.71 -1.10
CA PHE A 32 3.26 18.04 -0.78
C PHE A 32 4.14 17.91 -2.02
N SER A 33 5.44 17.99 -1.80
CA SER A 33 6.48 17.65 -2.76
C SER A 33 7.25 16.46 -2.20
N ILE A 34 7.33 15.39 -2.97
CA ILE A 34 8.13 14.21 -2.65
C ILE A 34 9.13 13.97 -3.77
N ARG A 35 10.32 13.50 -3.40
CA ARG A 35 11.27 12.94 -4.34
C ARG A 35 11.04 11.43 -4.40
N VAL A 36 11.09 10.90 -5.61
CA VAL A 36 11.00 9.47 -5.87
C VAL A 36 12.25 9.07 -6.66
N LYS A 37 12.79 7.89 -6.36
CA LYS A 37 13.99 7.35 -7.01
C LYS A 37 13.66 6.08 -7.75
N ALA A 38 14.22 5.95 -8.95
CA ALA A 38 14.15 4.71 -9.72
C ALA A 38 14.97 3.61 -9.02
N VAL A 39 14.36 2.44 -8.86
CA VAL A 39 15.01 1.19 -8.45
C VAL A 39 15.51 0.43 -9.70
N ASP A 40 16.26 -0.66 -9.58
CA ASP A 40 16.64 -1.42 -10.77
C ASP A 40 15.41 -1.93 -11.56
N PRO A 41 15.45 -1.92 -12.92
CA PRO A 41 14.37 -2.44 -13.74
C PRO A 41 14.09 -3.90 -13.43
N MET A 42 12.81 -4.27 -13.44
CA MET A 42 12.39 -5.63 -13.11
C MET A 42 11.53 -6.26 -14.21
N VAL A 43 11.51 -7.59 -14.17
CA VAL A 43 10.60 -8.43 -14.97
C VAL A 43 9.15 -8.12 -14.60
N ASN A 44 8.22 -8.49 -15.49
CA ASN A 44 6.80 -8.20 -15.31
C ASN A 44 6.25 -8.80 -14.00
N PRO A 45 5.79 -7.99 -13.01
CA PRO A 45 5.31 -8.51 -11.73
C PRO A 45 3.83 -8.89 -11.75
N SER A 46 3.17 -8.89 -12.91
CA SER A 46 1.75 -9.24 -13.00
C SER A 46 1.46 -10.66 -12.54
N ALA A 47 0.26 -10.88 -12.00
CA ALA A 47 -0.21 -12.20 -11.58
C ALA A 47 -0.09 -13.24 -12.71
N ALA A 48 -0.33 -12.84 -13.97
CA ALA A 48 -0.19 -13.71 -15.13
C ALA A 48 1.27 -14.17 -15.33
N ASN A 49 2.24 -13.26 -15.23
CA ASN A 49 3.66 -13.61 -15.37
C ASN A 49 4.17 -14.44 -14.17
N GLN A 50 3.67 -14.15 -12.96
CA GLN A 50 3.97 -14.95 -11.76
C GLN A 50 3.40 -16.36 -11.85
N GLN A 51 2.17 -16.52 -12.36
CA GLN A 51 1.59 -17.83 -12.62
C GLN A 51 2.36 -18.60 -13.68
N ALA A 52 2.81 -17.95 -14.75
CA ALA A 52 3.67 -18.56 -15.76
C ALA A 52 5.00 -19.03 -15.15
N ALA A 53 5.63 -18.21 -14.30
CA ALA A 53 6.86 -18.58 -13.60
C ALA A 53 6.64 -19.75 -12.61
N ALA A 54 5.54 -19.73 -11.87
CA ALA A 54 5.17 -20.83 -10.96
C ALA A 54 4.89 -22.13 -11.73
N ALA A 55 4.31 -22.06 -12.93
CA ALA A 55 4.10 -23.22 -13.78
C ALA A 55 5.42 -23.86 -14.23
N VAL A 56 6.49 -23.07 -14.43
CA VAL A 56 7.83 -23.61 -14.68
C VAL A 56 8.35 -24.40 -13.48
N SER A 57 8.22 -23.85 -12.27
CA SER A 57 8.62 -24.54 -11.02
C SER A 57 7.87 -25.86 -10.86
N GLN A 58 6.55 -25.86 -11.05
CA GLN A 58 5.72 -27.06 -10.92
C GLN A 58 6.07 -28.18 -11.91
N VAL A 59 6.62 -27.85 -13.08
CA VAL A 59 7.10 -28.89 -14.02
C VAL A 59 8.38 -29.55 -13.48
N GLY A 60 9.26 -28.78 -12.84
CA GLY A 60 10.43 -29.31 -12.12
C GLY A 60 10.02 -30.21 -10.94
N ASP A 61 9.11 -29.71 -10.10
CA ASP A 61 8.63 -30.41 -8.89
C ASP A 61 7.87 -31.71 -9.22
N ARG A 62 7.27 -31.82 -10.41
CA ARG A 62 6.62 -33.06 -10.88
C ARG A 62 7.60 -34.05 -11.51
N ALA A 63 8.74 -33.58 -12.00
CA ALA A 63 9.72 -34.41 -12.67
C ALA A 63 10.68 -35.11 -11.69
N VAL A 64 10.95 -34.47 -10.56
CA VAL A 64 11.87 -34.93 -9.51
C VAL A 64 11.12 -34.97 -8.18
N THR A 65 11.10 -36.11 -7.51
CA THR A 65 10.47 -36.26 -6.19
C THR A 65 11.42 -35.83 -5.06
N GLU A 66 10.90 -35.56 -3.86
CA GLU A 66 11.75 -35.29 -2.67
C GLU A 66 12.80 -36.39 -2.44
N GLN A 67 12.45 -37.66 -2.71
CA GLN A 67 13.39 -38.80 -2.61
C GLN A 67 14.45 -38.81 -3.71
N ASP A 68 14.16 -38.24 -4.87
CA ASP A 68 15.12 -38.07 -5.96
C ASP A 68 16.07 -36.89 -5.62
N GLU A 69 15.56 -35.81 -5.04
CA GLU A 69 16.38 -34.68 -4.55
C GLU A 69 17.32 -35.09 -3.43
N GLU A 70 16.84 -35.80 -2.40
CA GLU A 70 17.69 -36.35 -1.34
C GLU A 70 18.79 -37.26 -1.88
N TYR A 71 18.49 -38.01 -2.94
CA TYR A 71 19.45 -38.88 -3.60
C TYR A 71 20.49 -38.09 -4.41
N LEU A 72 20.08 -37.02 -5.10
CA LEU A 72 20.99 -36.11 -5.81
C LEU A 72 21.91 -35.35 -4.83
N ASN A 73 21.36 -34.89 -3.69
CA ASN A 73 22.13 -34.21 -2.64
C ASN A 73 23.23 -35.11 -2.08
N LYS A 74 22.98 -36.42 -1.90
CA LYS A 74 24.00 -37.39 -1.47
C LYS A 74 25.16 -37.54 -2.46
N TRP A 75 24.93 -37.31 -3.76
CA TRP A 75 26.02 -37.28 -4.73
C TRP A 75 26.79 -35.96 -4.67
N GLN A 76 26.09 -34.84 -4.43
CA GLN A 76 26.72 -33.54 -4.23
C GLN A 76 27.59 -33.52 -2.97
N ASP A 77 27.14 -34.11 -1.86
CA ASP A 77 27.94 -34.28 -0.65
C ASP A 77 29.24 -35.08 -0.90
N LYS A 78 29.21 -36.05 -1.83
CA LYS A 78 30.40 -36.83 -2.21
C LYS A 78 31.35 -36.04 -3.10
N GLU A 79 30.82 -35.17 -3.97
CA GLU A 79 31.63 -34.24 -4.77
C GLU A 79 32.28 -33.20 -3.85
N ASP A 80 31.52 -32.62 -2.91
CA ASP A 80 32.02 -31.65 -1.92
C ASP A 80 33.08 -32.27 -0.98
N ALA A 81 32.92 -33.54 -0.60
CA ALA A 81 33.90 -34.27 0.21
C ALA A 81 35.26 -34.44 -0.49
N CYS A 82 35.35 -34.24 -1.81
CA CYS A 82 36.62 -34.24 -2.53
C CYS A 82 37.41 -32.93 -2.35
N ASN A 83 36.83 -31.87 -1.77
CA ASN A 83 37.50 -30.60 -1.44
C ASN A 83 38.32 -29.99 -2.59
N GLY A 84 37.81 -30.02 -3.83
CA GLY A 84 38.52 -29.46 -5.00
C GLY A 84 39.58 -30.39 -5.61
N ASN A 85 39.65 -31.65 -5.20
CA ASN A 85 40.55 -32.63 -5.82
C ASN A 85 39.92 -33.20 -7.11
N GLU A 86 40.38 -32.69 -8.25
CA GLU A 86 39.87 -33.05 -9.58
C GLU A 86 39.89 -34.57 -9.87
N ALA A 87 40.88 -35.31 -9.38
CA ALA A 87 40.97 -36.76 -9.59
C ALA A 87 39.95 -37.55 -8.74
N CYS A 88 39.58 -37.02 -7.58
CA CYS A 88 38.49 -37.54 -6.75
C CYS A 88 37.14 -37.19 -7.37
N GLU A 89 36.92 -35.93 -7.71
CA GLU A 89 35.67 -35.44 -8.32
C GLU A 89 35.38 -36.15 -9.64
N SER A 90 36.38 -36.32 -10.50
CA SER A 90 36.24 -37.05 -11.77
C SER A 90 35.78 -38.50 -11.56
N LYS A 91 36.23 -39.16 -10.48
CA LYS A 91 35.80 -40.52 -10.13
C LYS A 91 34.37 -40.53 -9.57
N VAL A 92 34.02 -39.57 -8.71
CA VAL A 92 32.66 -39.44 -8.16
C VAL A 92 31.66 -39.14 -9.28
N ILE A 93 32.00 -38.23 -10.21
CA ILE A 93 31.19 -37.93 -11.39
C ILE A 93 31.05 -39.16 -12.28
N ALA A 94 32.12 -39.92 -12.53
CA ALA A 94 32.04 -41.15 -13.32
C ALA A 94 31.14 -42.21 -12.66
N GLN A 95 31.21 -42.36 -11.33
CA GLN A 95 30.34 -43.28 -10.58
C GLN A 95 28.88 -42.83 -10.60
N LYS A 96 28.62 -41.54 -10.39
CA LYS A 96 27.30 -40.91 -10.49
C LYS A 96 26.68 -41.14 -11.86
N MET A 97 27.44 -40.92 -12.93
CA MET A 97 26.98 -41.13 -14.31
C MET A 97 26.77 -42.62 -14.63
N ALA A 98 27.46 -43.54 -13.95
CA ALA A 98 27.23 -44.98 -14.11
C ALA A 98 26.05 -45.51 -13.26
N ASP A 99 25.50 -44.72 -12.33
CA ASP A 99 24.44 -45.16 -11.43
C ASP A 99 23.07 -45.23 -12.15
N PRO A 100 22.39 -46.39 -12.17
CA PRO A 100 21.09 -46.56 -12.81
C PRO A 100 19.98 -45.66 -12.27
N ARG A 101 20.00 -45.34 -10.97
CA ARG A 101 19.02 -44.45 -10.34
C ARG A 101 19.25 -43.00 -10.76
N PHE A 102 20.52 -42.57 -10.84
CA PHE A 102 20.88 -41.26 -11.39
C PHE A 102 20.44 -41.14 -12.85
N GLN A 103 20.71 -42.16 -13.67
CA GLN A 103 20.29 -42.20 -15.08
C GLN A 103 18.76 -42.14 -15.25
N SER A 104 18.00 -42.83 -14.39
CA SER A 104 16.53 -42.77 -14.36
C SER A 104 16.02 -41.36 -14.04
N ILE A 105 16.61 -40.69 -13.05
CA ILE A 105 16.26 -39.31 -12.69
C ILE A 105 16.58 -38.34 -13.84
N MET A 106 17.73 -38.51 -14.50
CA MET A 106 18.09 -37.71 -15.68
C MET A 106 17.11 -37.90 -16.84
N GLN A 107 16.62 -39.12 -17.08
CA GLN A 107 15.59 -39.38 -18.09
C GLN A 107 14.26 -38.71 -17.75
N LYS A 108 13.83 -38.75 -16.47
CA LYS A 108 12.63 -38.02 -16.03
C LYS A 108 12.77 -36.52 -16.31
N MET A 109 13.90 -35.92 -15.95
CA MET A 109 14.18 -34.50 -16.23
C MET A 109 14.22 -34.21 -17.74
N GLN A 110 14.87 -35.04 -18.55
CA GLN A 110 14.90 -34.87 -20.01
C GLN A 110 13.50 -34.97 -20.64
N SER A 111 12.64 -35.86 -20.14
CA SER A 111 11.26 -35.99 -20.62
C SER A 111 10.38 -34.80 -20.24
N ALA A 112 10.66 -34.15 -19.10
CA ALA A 112 9.97 -32.96 -18.64
C ALA A 112 10.50 -31.67 -19.29
N ALA A 113 11.74 -31.68 -19.83
CA ALA A 113 12.40 -30.51 -20.38
C ALA A 113 11.60 -29.78 -21.48
N PRO A 114 10.93 -30.44 -22.45
CA PRO A 114 10.10 -29.76 -23.44
C PRO A 114 8.93 -29.00 -22.81
N ALA A 115 8.30 -29.58 -21.79
CA ALA A 115 7.20 -28.95 -21.06
C ALA A 115 7.69 -27.75 -20.23
N ALA A 116 8.84 -27.88 -19.56
CA ALA A 116 9.47 -26.80 -18.82
C ALA A 116 9.88 -25.64 -19.75
N MET A 117 10.48 -25.94 -20.91
CA MET A 117 10.84 -24.95 -21.92
C MET A 117 9.62 -24.27 -22.55
N SER A 118 8.53 -25.00 -22.76
CA SER A 118 7.26 -24.42 -23.22
C SER A 118 6.65 -23.49 -22.17
N ALA A 119 6.67 -23.87 -20.89
CA ALA A 119 6.21 -23.02 -19.78
C ALA A 119 7.10 -21.78 -19.62
N ALA A 120 8.42 -21.93 -19.75
CA ALA A 120 9.38 -20.84 -19.64
C ALA A 120 9.22 -19.79 -20.74
N ARG A 121 8.81 -20.19 -21.95
CA ARG A 121 8.49 -19.26 -23.05
C ARG A 121 7.28 -18.37 -22.75
N ALA A 122 6.41 -18.76 -21.83
CA ALA A 122 5.28 -17.94 -21.39
C ALA A 122 5.68 -16.89 -20.33
N VAL A 123 6.90 -16.99 -19.78
CA VAL A 123 7.43 -16.03 -18.80
C VAL A 123 8.09 -14.86 -19.54
N ASP A 124 7.57 -13.66 -19.32
CA ASP A 124 8.20 -12.42 -19.78
C ASP A 124 9.35 -12.03 -18.85
N THR A 125 10.56 -12.34 -19.28
CA THR A 125 11.82 -11.97 -18.59
C THR A 125 12.38 -10.63 -19.03
N THR A 126 11.69 -9.90 -19.92
CA THR A 126 12.18 -8.59 -20.39
C THR A 126 12.00 -7.57 -19.26
N PRO A 127 13.07 -6.92 -18.76
CA PRO A 127 12.94 -5.83 -17.82
C PRO A 127 12.17 -4.70 -18.51
N SER A 128 10.93 -4.52 -18.08
CA SER A 128 9.98 -3.58 -18.70
C SER A 128 9.28 -2.71 -17.67
N TYR A 129 9.44 -3.05 -16.38
CA TYR A 129 8.89 -2.31 -15.28
C TYR A 129 9.97 -1.52 -14.58
N GLN A 130 9.68 -0.25 -14.35
CA GLN A 130 10.53 0.65 -13.60
C GLN A 130 9.75 1.11 -12.37
N ILE A 131 10.22 0.72 -11.17
CA ILE A 131 9.61 1.16 -9.91
C ILE A 131 10.32 2.42 -9.43
N TRP A 132 9.52 3.39 -8.97
CA TRP A 132 9.98 4.62 -8.36
C TRP A 132 9.40 4.69 -6.94
N THR A 133 10.25 4.78 -5.93
CA THR A 133 9.84 4.82 -4.51
C THR A 133 10.34 6.10 -3.84
N SER A 134 9.60 6.59 -2.84
CA SER A 134 10.11 7.62 -1.94
C SER A 134 11.03 6.99 -0.88
N ASP A 135 12.32 7.30 -0.92
CA ASP A 135 13.26 6.92 0.14
C ASP A 135 13.08 7.86 1.32
N LEU A 136 12.55 7.42 2.47
CA LEU A 136 12.54 8.24 3.69
C LEU A 136 12.82 7.32 4.88
N PRO A 137 14.09 7.25 5.33
CA PRO A 137 14.48 8.00 6.52
C PRO A 137 15.76 8.85 6.40
N ASN A 138 16.50 8.80 5.28
CA ASN A 138 17.80 9.48 5.11
C ASN A 138 17.92 10.28 3.79
N ASP A 139 16.80 10.72 3.20
CA ASP A 139 16.87 11.55 1.98
C ASP A 139 17.51 12.92 2.31
N PRO A 140 18.58 13.33 1.61
CA PRO A 140 19.18 14.66 1.79
C PRO A 140 18.23 15.82 1.45
N ALA A 141 17.12 15.55 0.75
CA ALA A 141 16.05 16.53 0.48
C ALA A 141 14.68 15.91 0.79
N PRO A 142 14.29 15.83 2.08
CA PRO A 142 13.05 15.21 2.48
C PRO A 142 11.85 15.95 1.91
N GLY A 143 10.73 15.23 1.79
CA GLY A 143 9.50 15.82 1.32
C GLY A 143 9.08 17.02 2.16
N SER A 144 8.48 18.01 1.52
CA SER A 144 8.00 19.22 2.17
C SER A 144 6.59 19.55 1.72
N GLY A 145 5.88 20.35 2.51
CA GLY A 145 4.50 20.68 2.20
C GLY A 145 3.77 21.37 3.31
N GLU A 146 2.46 21.43 3.14
CA GLU A 146 1.55 21.94 4.15
C GLU A 146 0.26 21.12 4.17
N MET A 147 -0.35 21.08 5.33
CA MET A 147 -1.61 20.40 5.54
C MET A 147 -2.54 21.25 6.40
N GLN A 148 -3.81 21.22 6.06
CA GLN A 148 -4.88 21.87 6.79
C GLN A 148 -6.00 20.87 7.04
N VAL A 149 -6.44 20.82 8.29
CA VAL A 149 -7.58 20.01 8.73
C VAL A 149 -8.63 20.93 9.32
N ASP A 150 -9.88 20.69 8.93
CA ASP A 150 -11.07 21.28 9.53
C ASP A 150 -12.16 20.21 9.55
N MET A 151 -12.33 19.59 10.72
CA MET A 151 -13.31 18.55 10.95
C MET A 151 -14.21 18.96 12.10
N THR A 152 -15.52 18.77 11.92
CA THR A 152 -16.52 18.95 12.96
C THR A 152 -17.36 17.68 13.08
N GLU A 153 -17.50 17.20 14.31
CA GLU A 153 -18.43 16.15 14.69
C GLU A 153 -19.49 16.76 15.62
N LYS A 154 -20.76 16.55 15.31
CA LYS A 154 -21.88 16.97 16.15
C LYS A 154 -22.70 15.76 16.56
N ARG A 155 -22.75 15.48 17.85
CA ARG A 155 -23.61 14.45 18.47
C ARG A 155 -24.89 15.11 18.96
N LEU A 156 -26.03 14.69 18.41
CA LEU A 156 -27.34 15.26 18.71
C LEU A 156 -28.09 14.43 19.76
N GLY A 157 -28.61 15.10 20.79
CA GLY A 157 -29.49 14.48 21.78
C GLY A 157 -28.82 13.44 22.65
N VAL A 158 -27.56 13.68 23.06
CA VAL A 158 -26.82 12.90 24.07
C VAL A 158 -27.61 12.94 25.38
N ALA A 159 -27.91 11.77 25.95
CA ALA A 159 -28.56 11.68 27.26
C ALA A 159 -27.57 12.00 28.40
N ASP A 160 -27.97 12.79 29.39
CA ASP A 160 -27.28 12.90 30.67
C ASP A 160 -27.87 11.92 31.71
N ASP A 161 -27.11 11.65 32.77
CA ASP A 161 -27.52 10.77 33.87
C ASP A 161 -28.77 11.26 34.62
N ALA A 162 -29.17 12.52 34.41
CA ALA A 162 -30.36 13.14 34.99
C ALA A 162 -31.58 13.10 34.05
N GLY A 163 -31.49 12.40 32.90
CA GLY A 163 -32.58 12.24 31.94
C GLY A 163 -32.77 13.42 30.97
N GLY A 164 -31.91 14.43 31.04
CA GLY A 164 -31.83 15.53 30.09
C GLY A 164 -31.16 15.11 28.77
N ARG A 165 -31.42 15.86 27.70
CA ARG A 165 -30.71 15.70 26.43
C ARG A 165 -30.00 16.99 26.03
N PHE A 166 -28.82 16.85 25.44
CA PHE A 166 -28.01 17.97 24.99
C PHE A 166 -27.20 17.62 23.74
N ASP A 167 -26.74 18.64 23.04
CA ASP A 167 -25.88 18.47 21.87
C ASP A 167 -24.42 18.67 22.26
N VAL A 168 -23.54 17.85 21.67
CA VAL A 168 -22.08 17.98 21.81
C VAL A 168 -21.49 18.23 20.44
N THR A 169 -20.67 19.28 20.33
CA THR A 169 -19.92 19.58 19.11
C THR A 169 -18.43 19.50 19.40
N CYS A 170 -17.71 18.65 18.68
CA CYS A 170 -16.26 18.55 18.72
C CYS A 170 -15.68 19.04 17.39
N ARG A 171 -14.60 19.82 17.48
CA ARG A 171 -13.90 20.37 16.32
C ARG A 171 -12.40 20.09 16.40
N TRP A 172 -11.86 19.59 15.29
CA TRP A 172 -10.43 19.45 15.05
C TRP A 172 -10.06 20.43 13.94
N THR A 173 -9.29 21.45 14.30
CA THR A 173 -8.71 22.39 13.33
C THR A 173 -7.23 22.50 13.53
N GLY A 174 -6.47 22.48 12.45
CA GLY A 174 -5.04 22.69 12.54
C GLY A 174 -4.42 22.94 11.18
N LYS A 175 -3.25 23.57 11.21
CA LYS A 175 -2.35 23.66 10.08
C LYS A 175 -1.01 23.07 10.50
N MET A 176 -0.40 22.30 9.61
CA MET A 176 0.91 21.71 9.83
C MET A 176 1.79 21.97 8.62
N ALA A 177 2.97 22.53 8.85
CA ALA A 177 4.04 22.53 7.86
C ALA A 177 4.77 21.19 7.90
N ILE A 178 5.05 20.63 6.74
CA ILE A 178 5.77 19.37 6.57
C ILE A 178 7.18 19.68 6.15
N GLY A 179 8.13 19.09 6.87
CA GLY A 179 9.54 19.16 6.56
C GLY A 179 10.32 17.97 7.12
N PRO A 180 11.67 18.06 7.09
CA PRO A 180 12.59 16.98 7.44
C PRO A 180 12.30 16.25 8.75
N ASN A 181 11.80 16.97 9.75
CA ASN A 181 11.65 16.49 11.13
C ASN A 181 10.19 16.27 11.53
N THR A 182 9.25 16.28 10.57
CA THR A 182 7.83 16.09 10.85
C THR A 182 7.58 14.61 11.12
N VAL A 183 7.65 14.20 12.39
CA VAL A 183 7.51 12.80 12.86
C VAL A 183 6.17 12.18 12.44
N ASP A 184 5.11 12.99 12.37
CA ASP A 184 3.76 12.54 12.03
C ASP A 184 3.49 12.44 10.53
N PHE A 185 4.44 12.79 9.65
CA PHE A 185 4.26 12.72 8.21
C PHE A 185 5.07 11.57 7.58
N LYS A 186 4.38 10.59 7.00
CA LYS A 186 5.00 9.46 6.28
C LYS A 186 4.32 9.23 4.93
N LEU A 187 4.66 10.04 3.93
CA LEU A 187 4.22 9.77 2.56
C LEU A 187 5.16 8.77 1.88
N ALA A 188 4.82 7.48 1.95
CA ALA A 188 5.48 6.41 1.20
C ALA A 188 4.76 6.17 -0.14
N GLY A 189 5.08 6.95 -1.17
CA GLY A 189 4.49 6.79 -2.49
C GLY A 189 5.29 5.84 -3.38
N THR A 190 4.59 4.99 -4.13
CA THR A 190 5.22 4.14 -5.16
C THR A 190 4.61 4.44 -6.53
N VAL A 191 5.45 4.67 -7.54
CA VAL A 191 5.04 4.74 -8.94
C VAL A 191 5.65 3.56 -9.68
N LEU A 192 4.81 2.73 -10.29
CA LEU A 192 5.23 1.68 -11.21
C LEU A 192 5.03 2.19 -12.62
N ILE A 193 6.05 2.07 -13.47
CA ILE A 193 5.99 2.40 -14.89
C ILE A 193 6.15 1.12 -15.69
N ASP A 194 5.15 0.81 -16.51
CA ASP A 194 5.22 -0.21 -17.55
C ASP A 194 5.68 0.46 -18.85
N GLY A 195 6.95 0.23 -19.20
CA GLY A 195 7.55 0.77 -20.41
C GLY A 195 6.97 0.18 -21.70
N LYS A 196 6.53 -1.09 -21.68
CA LYS A 196 5.94 -1.76 -22.85
C LYS A 196 4.54 -1.21 -23.13
N ALA A 197 3.70 -1.09 -22.11
CA ALA A 197 2.34 -0.58 -22.24
C ALA A 197 2.27 0.96 -22.24
N SER A 198 3.37 1.65 -21.95
CA SER A 198 3.41 3.11 -21.75
C SER A 198 2.38 3.58 -20.72
N ARG A 199 2.30 2.86 -19.59
CA ARG A 199 1.33 3.13 -18.51
C ARG A 199 2.04 3.25 -17.17
N TYR A 200 1.45 4.01 -16.27
CA TYR A 200 1.89 4.08 -14.88
C TYR A 200 0.79 3.66 -13.92
N GLU A 201 1.22 3.26 -12.74
CA GLU A 201 0.40 3.00 -11.57
C GLU A 201 1.01 3.74 -10.37
N LEU A 202 0.30 4.74 -9.87
CA LEU A 202 0.63 5.46 -8.64
C LEU A 202 -0.12 4.79 -7.48
N ARG A 203 0.62 4.42 -6.43
CA ARG A 203 0.11 3.81 -5.20
C ARG A 203 0.42 4.73 -4.03
N LEU A 204 -0.62 5.15 -3.31
CA LEU A 204 -0.52 6.02 -2.15
C LEU A 204 -1.17 5.33 -0.94
N PRO A 205 -0.42 5.04 0.13
CA PRO A 205 -0.98 4.49 1.35
C PRO A 205 -1.91 5.51 2.01
N ALA A 206 -3.12 5.07 2.38
CA ALA A 206 -4.14 5.93 2.95
C ALA A 206 -3.86 6.29 4.42
N ASP A 207 -3.18 5.41 5.14
CA ASP A 207 -2.81 5.53 6.56
C ASP A 207 -1.58 6.43 6.81
N GLY A 208 -0.72 6.63 5.81
CA GLY A 208 0.48 7.47 5.91
C GLY A 208 0.25 8.98 5.76
N LEU A 209 -0.96 9.39 5.35
CA LEU A 209 -1.30 10.78 5.02
C LEU A 209 -2.24 11.37 6.07
N GLY A 210 -1.70 11.93 7.15
CA GLY A 210 -2.50 12.54 8.21
C GLY A 210 -1.67 13.35 9.22
N ILE A 211 -2.35 13.88 10.24
CA ILE A 211 -1.72 14.64 11.33
C ILE A 211 -2.36 14.34 12.67
N ARG A 212 -1.57 14.46 13.74
CA ARG A 212 -2.09 14.45 15.09
C ARG A 212 -2.61 15.82 15.49
N LEU A 213 -3.87 15.91 15.91
CA LEU A 213 -4.49 17.13 16.42
C LEU A 213 -5.23 16.88 17.73
N THR A 214 -5.23 17.88 18.59
CA THR A 214 -6.03 17.88 19.82
C THR A 214 -7.43 18.42 19.52
N PRO A 215 -8.52 17.68 19.83
CA PRO A 215 -9.88 18.18 19.67
C PRO A 215 -10.23 19.27 20.68
N THR A 216 -11.06 20.21 20.23
CA THR A 216 -11.81 21.12 21.11
C THR A 216 -13.28 20.73 21.11
N CYS A 217 -13.84 20.38 22.27
CA CYS A 217 -15.24 19.97 22.39
C CYS A 217 -16.04 20.96 23.23
N THR A 218 -17.19 21.38 22.71
CA THR A 218 -18.16 22.24 23.39
C THR A 218 -19.47 21.48 23.56
N SER A 219 -19.96 21.40 24.79
CA SER A 219 -21.31 20.90 25.09
C SER A 219 -22.28 22.06 25.18
N VAL A 220 -23.38 22.05 24.43
CA VAL A 220 -24.44 23.06 24.56
C VAL A 220 -25.63 22.39 25.21
N LYS A 221 -25.79 22.61 26.52
CA LYS A 221 -27.00 22.19 27.24
C LYS A 221 -28.13 23.12 26.84
N SER A 222 -29.07 22.65 26.02
CA SER A 222 -30.27 23.43 25.69
C SER A 222 -31.20 23.44 26.90
N GLY A 223 -31.10 24.48 27.75
CA GLY A 223 -31.94 24.68 28.93
C GLY A 223 -31.47 25.88 29.78
N THR A 224 -32.38 26.49 30.52
CA THR A 224 -32.32 27.81 31.20
C THR A 224 -31.24 28.04 32.27
N ARG A 225 -30.15 27.26 32.33
CA ARG A 225 -29.04 27.49 33.28
C ARG A 225 -27.66 27.17 32.71
N GLY A 226 -26.92 28.23 32.37
CA GLY A 226 -25.44 28.30 32.44
C GLY A 226 -24.66 27.91 31.18
N PRO A 227 -23.47 28.52 30.95
CA PRO A 227 -22.70 28.35 29.72
C PRO A 227 -22.14 26.92 29.61
N GLY A 228 -22.15 26.42 28.37
CA GLY A 228 -21.58 25.14 27.99
C GLY A 228 -20.15 24.97 28.51
N LYS A 229 -19.88 23.90 29.26
CA LYS A 229 -18.51 23.55 29.60
C LYS A 229 -17.81 23.14 28.31
N THR A 230 -16.83 23.94 27.90
CA THR A 230 -15.84 23.54 26.90
C THR A 230 -14.93 22.52 27.58
N ALA A 231 -14.99 21.27 27.12
CA ALA A 231 -14.05 20.24 27.51
C ALA A 231 -12.95 20.19 26.44
N THR A 232 -11.77 20.67 26.78
CA THR A 232 -10.59 20.46 25.94
C THR A 232 -10.05 19.07 26.28
N SER A 233 -10.04 18.15 25.31
CA SER A 233 -9.34 16.87 25.47
C SER A 233 -7.83 17.13 25.44
N THR A 234 -7.05 16.37 26.21
CA THR A 234 -5.58 16.36 26.08
C THR A 234 -5.09 15.29 25.11
N THR A 235 -5.96 14.41 24.64
CA THR A 235 -5.63 13.34 23.70
C THR A 235 -5.49 13.91 22.29
N THR A 236 -4.39 13.60 21.63
CA THR A 236 -4.15 13.91 20.21
C THR A 236 -4.61 12.75 19.33
N ASP A 237 -5.54 13.02 18.42
CA ASP A 237 -6.04 12.05 17.46
C ASP A 237 -5.34 12.22 16.12
N PHE A 238 -4.97 11.10 15.47
CA PHE A 238 -4.45 11.14 14.11
C PHE A 238 -5.61 11.25 13.12
N ILE A 239 -5.64 12.34 12.37
CA ILE A 239 -6.64 12.64 11.36
C ILE A 239 -6.01 12.43 9.98
N SER A 240 -6.45 11.38 9.29
CA SER A 240 -6.03 11.09 7.92
C SER A 240 -6.70 12.04 6.91
N LEU A 241 -5.96 12.42 5.87
CA LEU A 241 -6.48 13.12 4.70
C LEU A 241 -7.22 12.19 3.75
N ILE A 242 -6.75 10.95 3.64
CA ILE A 242 -7.41 9.89 2.89
C ILE A 242 -8.08 8.99 3.93
N GLY A 243 -9.34 8.62 3.70
CA GLY A 243 -10.01 7.68 4.59
C GLY A 243 -9.24 6.35 4.68
N ALA A 244 -9.25 5.71 5.86
CA ALA A 244 -8.49 4.49 6.11
C ALA A 244 -9.05 3.25 5.39
N HIS A 245 -10.29 3.33 4.91
CA HIS A 245 -11.00 2.21 4.31
C HIS A 245 -11.74 2.61 3.02
N PRO A 246 -11.97 1.65 2.12
CA PRO A 246 -12.96 1.84 1.07
C PRO A 246 -14.34 2.17 1.65
N PRO A 247 -15.22 2.81 0.86
CA PRO A 247 -16.61 2.98 1.22
C PRO A 247 -17.25 1.64 1.54
N ARG A 248 -18.11 1.60 2.57
CA ARG A 248 -18.93 0.40 2.87
C ARG A 248 -19.54 -0.21 1.59
N GLY A 249 -19.32 -1.51 1.40
CA GLY A 249 -19.85 -2.28 0.26
C GLY A 249 -18.90 -2.46 -0.93
N VAL A 250 -17.75 -1.78 -0.94
CA VAL A 250 -16.72 -1.97 -1.97
C VAL A 250 -15.79 -3.12 -1.56
N LYS A 251 -15.73 -4.19 -2.37
CA LYS A 251 -14.80 -5.31 -2.18
C LYS A 251 -13.48 -5.04 -2.94
N GLY A 252 -12.34 -5.41 -2.34
CA GLY A 252 -11.04 -5.44 -3.03
C GLY A 252 -10.28 -4.11 -3.12
N MET A 253 -10.55 -3.16 -2.23
CA MET A 253 -9.67 -2.00 -2.05
C MET A 253 -8.75 -2.29 -0.85
N ASP A 254 -7.46 -2.47 -1.12
CA ASP A 254 -6.41 -2.38 -0.09
C ASP A 254 -6.35 -0.94 0.45
N PRO A 255 -5.77 -0.66 1.63
CA PRO A 255 -5.58 0.69 2.20
C PRO A 255 -4.57 1.55 1.40
N VAL A 256 -4.52 1.35 0.08
CA VAL A 256 -3.64 1.99 -0.87
C VAL A 256 -4.51 2.53 -2.01
N LEU A 257 -4.60 3.85 -2.10
CA LEU A 257 -5.20 4.49 -3.25
C LEU A 257 -4.33 4.23 -4.47
N THR A 258 -4.90 3.55 -5.46
CA THR A 258 -4.22 3.19 -6.70
C THR A 258 -4.79 3.97 -7.87
N VAL A 259 -3.92 4.63 -8.62
CA VAL A 259 -4.30 5.44 -9.78
C VAL A 259 -3.49 5.02 -10.99
N LYS A 260 -4.15 4.81 -12.13
CA LYS A 260 -3.51 4.38 -13.38
C LYS A 260 -3.67 5.43 -14.46
N GLY A 261 -2.68 5.56 -15.33
CA GLY A 261 -2.74 6.48 -16.46
C GLY A 261 -1.66 6.23 -17.51
N PRO A 262 -1.70 6.94 -18.65
CA PRO A 262 -0.67 6.86 -19.67
C PRO A 262 0.60 7.59 -19.20
N VAL A 263 1.77 7.01 -19.45
CA VAL A 263 3.05 7.73 -19.36
C VAL A 263 3.17 8.54 -20.64
N GLY A 264 3.09 9.87 -20.53
CA GLY A 264 3.00 10.76 -21.69
C GLY A 264 3.99 10.42 -22.82
N SER A 265 5.26 10.81 -22.68
CA SER A 265 6.33 10.46 -23.62
C SER A 265 7.45 9.66 -22.94
N PRO A 266 7.95 8.57 -23.55
CA PRO A 266 9.09 7.80 -23.03
C PRO A 266 10.37 8.64 -22.89
N ARG A 267 10.53 9.69 -23.72
CA ARG A 267 11.73 10.55 -23.73
C ARG A 267 11.70 11.63 -22.64
N ARG A 268 10.51 11.99 -22.16
CA ARG A 268 10.29 12.96 -21.08
C ARG A 268 9.02 12.53 -20.32
N PRO A 269 9.11 11.58 -19.39
CA PRO A 269 7.96 11.14 -18.62
C PRO A 269 7.48 12.30 -17.74
N GLN A 270 6.51 13.06 -18.24
CA GLN A 270 5.67 13.92 -17.42
C GLN A 270 4.48 13.07 -17.00
N ILE A 271 4.53 12.59 -15.77
CA ILE A 271 3.46 11.79 -15.19
C ILE A 271 2.63 12.74 -14.35
N GLY A 272 1.43 13.07 -14.81
CA GLY A 272 0.52 13.94 -14.08
C GLY A 272 -0.90 13.47 -14.22
N GLY A 273 -1.76 13.95 -13.33
CA GLY A 273 -3.16 13.59 -13.37
C GLY A 273 -3.96 14.17 -12.24
N LYS A 274 -5.27 13.97 -12.36
CA LYS A 274 -6.27 14.27 -11.35
C LYS A 274 -7.16 13.04 -11.21
N HIS A 275 -7.38 12.60 -9.98
CA HIS A 275 -8.26 11.49 -9.68
C HIS A 275 -9.14 11.82 -8.49
N THR A 276 -10.40 11.42 -8.58
CA THR A 276 -11.37 11.58 -7.50
C THR A 276 -11.93 10.21 -7.16
N THR A 277 -11.87 9.87 -5.88
CA THR A 277 -12.43 8.65 -5.31
C THR A 277 -13.23 8.97 -4.05
N THR A 278 -13.94 8.00 -3.51
CA THR A 278 -14.59 8.09 -2.20
C THR A 278 -13.95 7.08 -1.25
N THR A 279 -13.70 7.46 0.00
CA THR A 279 -13.13 6.64 1.09
C THR A 279 -13.85 6.95 2.39
N ASP A 280 -13.78 6.09 3.41
CA ASP A 280 -14.40 6.35 4.71
C ASP A 280 -13.38 6.82 5.76
N LEU A 281 -13.68 7.90 6.49
CA LEU A 281 -12.76 8.50 7.48
C LEU A 281 -12.52 7.61 8.71
N ALA A 282 -13.54 6.85 9.10
CA ALA A 282 -13.57 6.16 10.38
C ALA A 282 -13.67 4.65 10.18
N GLY A 283 -12.98 3.91 11.05
CA GLY A 283 -13.07 2.46 11.17
C GLY A 283 -14.50 1.96 11.39
N GLU A 284 -14.63 0.64 11.48
CA GLU A 284 -15.87 -0.14 11.33
C GLU A 284 -17.12 0.40 12.05
N GLN A 285 -16.97 1.11 13.17
CA GLN A 285 -18.09 1.61 13.96
C GLN A 285 -18.93 2.67 13.21
N TRP A 286 -18.39 3.73 12.59
CA TRP A 286 -19.22 4.80 12.00
C TRP A 286 -18.56 5.56 10.83
N PRO A 287 -18.59 5.04 9.59
CA PRO A 287 -17.91 5.68 8.47
C PRO A 287 -18.60 6.96 8.02
N ALA A 288 -17.84 8.06 7.98
CA ALA A 288 -18.19 9.26 7.23
C ALA A 288 -17.60 9.16 5.81
N PRO A 289 -18.41 9.04 4.74
CA PRO A 289 -17.90 8.95 3.39
C PRO A 289 -17.26 10.25 2.97
N MET A 290 -15.99 10.21 2.61
CA MET A 290 -15.17 11.33 2.16
C MET A 290 -14.90 11.23 0.68
N LYS A 291 -15.21 12.30 -0.05
CA LYS A 291 -14.78 12.46 -1.43
C LYS A 291 -13.35 13.00 -1.43
N VAL A 292 -12.41 12.19 -1.90
CA VAL A 292 -10.99 12.52 -1.98
C VAL A 292 -10.62 12.84 -3.42
N THR A 293 -10.02 14.00 -3.64
CA THR A 293 -9.46 14.41 -4.93
C THR A 293 -7.96 14.60 -4.79
N ILE A 294 -7.20 13.94 -5.66
CA ILE A 294 -5.75 14.03 -5.71
C ILE A 294 -5.34 14.55 -7.08
N GLU A 295 -4.43 15.53 -7.07
CA GLU A 295 -3.78 16.08 -8.24
C GLU A 295 -2.26 15.90 -8.08
N TRP A 296 -1.60 15.30 -9.06
CA TRP A 296 -0.16 15.07 -9.02
C TRP A 296 0.49 15.46 -10.34
N GLN A 297 1.78 15.75 -10.20
CA GLN A 297 2.68 15.98 -11.30
C GLN A 297 4.06 15.52 -10.84
N PHE A 298 4.67 14.65 -11.62
CA PHE A 298 6.05 14.23 -11.49
C PHE A 298 6.82 14.85 -12.65
N SER A 299 7.92 15.49 -12.30
CA SER A 299 8.91 15.98 -13.26
C SER A 299 10.21 15.25 -12.99
N ALA A 300 10.88 14.79 -14.05
CA ALA A 300 12.26 14.31 -13.93
C ALA A 300 13.13 15.46 -13.43
N GLY A 301 13.82 15.26 -12.31
CA GLY A 301 14.92 16.13 -11.90
C GLY A 301 16.09 15.92 -12.85
N GLY A 302 16.64 16.99 -13.42
CA GLY A 302 17.92 16.92 -14.12
C GLY A 302 19.00 16.37 -13.19
N ARG A 303 19.89 15.54 -13.76
CA ARG A 303 21.08 15.03 -13.07
C ARG A 303 21.94 16.17 -12.53
#